data_AF-A0A2A2JIH4-F1
#
_entry.id   AF-A0A2A2JIH4-F1
#
_cell.length_a   1.000
_cell.length_b   1.000
_cell.length_c   1.000
_cell.angle_alpha   90.00
_cell.angle_beta   90.00
_cell.angle_gamma   90.00
#
_symmetry.space_group_name_H-M   'P 1'
#
loop_
_entity.id
_entity.type
_entity.pdbx_description
1 polymer ?
#
loop_
_entity_poly.entity_id
_entity_poly.type
_entity_poly.pdbx_seq_one_letter_code
_entity_poly.pdbx_strand_id
1 'polypeptide(L)'
;MKRRRLIEEDVEIFEFSGGSSFASRILLNYFGFLSDFSRVLFLLLLFAIIQSSECEDDLNLMRIETKLTTDKSFYERWMSLITLQNSQLEEQSNDYPLDYILEDARKCWRPLVLPAEDANLLRPDDISVYAEMGHLSIYCPSNFTLLKNGILHPCTRKSSTTELPTLDKLIKIYNENLTVIDSNEWNDSLIEQARSIASSIREYSNYNEMWKIIFIMASVQDGEGSETGQVAVEVLETIQEIHRLLPHRTFVVALRTSGNGIWRDASHTHQACRDQLSVYKGHQRYNHESVWEQVEKIVGHNFQKHNFTVEILPLLKDPALGNLPDETDLSPLGYDCAHFSERGLSLLHLAIWNSILTRSRERYFSFNLDFCLI
;
A
#
# COMPACT_ATOMS: atom_id res chain seq x y z
N MET A 1 -41.34 41.78 27.85
CA MET A 1 -42.13 42.71 27.02
C MET A 1 -41.52 42.72 25.61
N LYS A 2 -42.31 42.30 24.60
CA LYS A 2 -42.10 42.30 23.12
C LYS A 2 -40.84 41.58 22.56
N ARG A 3 -40.90 40.36 21.98
CA ARG A 3 -41.56 39.81 20.75
C ARG A 3 -41.15 40.42 19.41
N ARG A 4 -40.53 39.58 18.57
CA ARG A 4 -40.79 39.32 17.12
C ARG A 4 -40.46 37.83 16.90
N ARG A 5 -41.40 36.87 16.84
CA ARG A 5 -42.22 36.35 15.69
C ARG A 5 -41.45 36.34 14.37
N LEU A 6 -41.02 35.17 13.87
CA LEU A 6 -41.72 34.01 13.26
C LEU A 6 -41.75 34.18 11.73
N ILE A 7 -41.28 33.16 11.00
CA ILE A 7 -42.01 32.40 9.98
C ILE A 7 -41.26 31.06 9.82
N GLU A 8 -41.96 29.97 10.17
CA GLU A 8 -41.72 28.59 9.74
C GLU A 8 -42.14 28.43 8.28
N GLU A 9 -41.51 27.53 7.52
CA GLU A 9 -42.19 26.72 6.51
C GLU A 9 -41.31 25.51 6.12
N ASP A 10 -41.72 24.35 6.65
CA ASP A 10 -41.89 23.05 5.99
C ASP A 10 -40.76 22.50 5.07
N VAL A 11 -40.01 21.54 5.62
CA VAL A 11 -39.22 20.57 4.83
C VAL A 11 -40.10 19.35 4.59
N GLU A 12 -40.70 19.27 3.40
CA GLU A 12 -41.33 18.05 2.89
C GLU A 12 -40.27 16.97 2.61
N ILE A 13 -40.57 15.78 3.11
CA ILE A 13 -39.86 14.53 2.87
C ILE A 13 -40.22 14.05 1.46
N PHE A 14 -39.22 13.90 0.59
CA PHE A 14 -39.35 13.12 -0.65
C PHE A 14 -38.49 11.86 -0.56
N GLU A 15 -39.15 10.73 -0.32
CA GLU A 15 -38.66 9.42 -0.73
C GLU A 15 -38.64 9.35 -2.26
N PHE A 16 -37.51 8.93 -2.84
CA PHE A 16 -37.50 8.43 -4.22
C PHE A 16 -36.70 7.15 -4.33
N SER A 17 -37.41 6.11 -4.74
CA SER A 17 -36.95 4.80 -5.16
C SER A 17 -36.37 4.84 -6.58
N GLY A 18 -35.34 4.02 -6.80
CA GLY A 18 -34.99 3.32 -8.05
C GLY A 18 -34.99 4.07 -9.39
N GLY A 19 -33.84 4.02 -10.08
CA GLY A 19 -33.81 3.97 -11.54
C GLY A 19 -32.84 4.94 -12.21
N SER A 20 -31.85 4.38 -12.88
CA SER A 20 -30.95 4.98 -13.87
C SER A 20 -31.51 6.18 -14.66
N SER A 21 -30.63 7.16 -14.92
CA SER A 21 -30.71 8.23 -15.94
C SER A 21 -31.19 9.64 -15.52
N PHE A 22 -30.53 10.27 -14.53
CA PHE A 22 -30.55 11.73 -14.40
C PHE A 22 -29.33 12.42 -15.08
N ALA A 23 -28.16 11.77 -15.09
CA ALA A 23 -26.94 12.31 -15.71
C ALA A 23 -27.04 12.44 -17.25
N SER A 24 -27.74 11.53 -17.93
CA SER A 24 -27.85 11.55 -19.40
C SER A 24 -28.76 12.66 -19.95
N ARG A 25 -29.62 13.27 -19.11
CA ARG A 25 -30.52 14.34 -19.56
C ARG A 25 -29.97 15.75 -19.33
N ILE A 26 -29.02 15.92 -18.41
CA ILE A 26 -28.36 17.22 -18.20
C ILE A 26 -27.28 17.46 -19.26
N LEU A 27 -26.58 16.40 -19.72
CA LEU A 27 -25.54 16.52 -20.74
C LEU A 27 -26.09 16.87 -22.13
N LEU A 28 -27.27 16.40 -22.52
CA LEU A 28 -27.81 16.66 -23.87
C LEU A 28 -28.41 18.06 -24.07
N ASN A 29 -28.78 18.77 -22.98
CA ASN A 29 -29.36 20.12 -23.08
C ASN A 29 -28.33 21.26 -22.99
N TYR A 30 -27.09 20.99 -22.56
CA TYR A 30 -26.03 22.02 -22.50
C TYR A 30 -25.22 22.15 -23.81
N PHE A 31 -25.31 21.19 -24.72
CA PHE A 31 -24.57 21.22 -26.00
C PHE A 31 -25.11 22.23 -27.02
N GLY A 32 -26.34 22.75 -26.83
CA GLY A 32 -26.98 23.68 -27.77
C GLY A 32 -26.61 25.16 -27.60
N PHE A 33 -25.89 25.55 -26.53
CA PHE A 33 -25.77 26.96 -26.12
C PHE A 33 -24.34 27.46 -25.89
N LEU A 34 -23.32 26.71 -26.30
CA LEU A 34 -21.93 27.11 -26.18
C LEU A 34 -21.36 27.48 -27.56
N SER A 35 -20.79 28.68 -27.67
CA SER A 35 -20.03 29.12 -28.86
C SER A 35 -18.86 28.17 -29.12
N ASP A 36 -18.39 28.10 -30.38
CA ASP A 36 -17.28 27.20 -30.78
C ASP A 36 -16.04 27.36 -29.90
N PHE A 37 -15.79 28.56 -29.38
CA PHE A 37 -14.69 28.83 -28.44
C PHE A 37 -14.86 28.12 -27.08
N SER A 38 -16.09 28.04 -26.54
CA SER A 38 -16.37 27.30 -25.31
C SER A 38 -16.30 25.78 -25.51
N ARG A 39 -16.62 25.28 -26.70
CA ARG A 39 -16.46 23.86 -27.03
C ARG A 39 -15.00 23.45 -27.12
N VAL A 40 -14.16 24.29 -27.72
CA VAL A 40 -12.71 24.08 -27.75
C VAL A 40 -12.11 24.18 -26.36
N LEU A 41 -12.52 25.15 -25.54
CA LEU A 41 -12.04 25.26 -24.15
C LEU A 41 -12.48 24.06 -23.29
N PHE A 42 -13.71 23.58 -23.46
CA PHE A 42 -14.20 22.38 -22.77
C PHE A 42 -13.49 21.11 -23.26
N LEU A 43 -13.20 20.99 -24.56
CA LEU A 43 -12.39 19.90 -25.10
C LEU A 43 -10.94 19.98 -24.63
N LEU A 44 -10.34 21.17 -24.52
CA LEU A 44 -9.01 21.35 -23.96
C LEU A 44 -8.97 21.08 -22.45
N LEU A 45 -10.01 21.45 -21.71
CA LEU A 45 -10.16 21.09 -20.29
C LEU A 45 -10.38 19.59 -20.13
N LEU A 46 -11.21 18.95 -20.96
CA LEU A 46 -11.34 17.49 -21.00
C LEU A 46 -10.02 16.83 -21.39
N PHE A 47 -9.28 17.36 -22.36
CA PHE A 47 -7.98 16.83 -22.77
C PHE A 47 -6.93 17.02 -21.67
N ALA A 48 -6.98 18.13 -20.93
CA ALA A 48 -6.15 18.36 -19.75
C ALA A 48 -6.54 17.45 -18.57
N ILE A 49 -7.83 17.15 -18.40
CA ILE A 49 -8.35 16.21 -17.38
C ILE A 49 -8.02 14.75 -17.77
N ILE A 50 -8.04 14.43 -19.06
CA ILE A 50 -7.63 13.12 -19.60
C ILE A 50 -6.09 12.98 -19.58
N GLN A 51 -5.34 14.07 -19.78
CA GLN A 51 -3.89 14.07 -19.52
C GLN A 51 -3.56 13.99 -18.03
N SER A 52 -4.46 14.41 -17.14
CA SER A 52 -4.30 14.18 -15.68
C SER A 52 -4.75 12.79 -15.23
N SER A 53 -5.17 11.90 -16.13
CA SER A 53 -5.45 10.49 -15.82
C SER A 53 -4.35 9.54 -16.26
N GLU A 54 -3.18 10.04 -16.67
CA GLU A 54 -1.98 9.20 -16.78
C GLU A 54 -1.48 8.90 -15.37
N CYS A 55 -1.48 7.61 -15.01
CA CYS A 55 -1.19 7.14 -13.66
C CYS A 55 0.27 7.42 -13.29
N GLU A 56 0.57 7.73 -12.02
CA GLU A 56 1.92 8.12 -11.60
C GLU A 56 2.97 7.02 -11.87
N ASP A 57 2.60 5.74 -11.75
CA ASP A 57 3.48 4.62 -12.08
C ASP A 57 3.69 4.42 -13.58
N ASP A 58 2.64 4.59 -14.39
CA ASP A 58 2.76 4.58 -15.85
C ASP A 58 3.62 5.76 -16.34
N LEU A 59 3.47 6.93 -15.72
CA LEU A 59 4.31 8.10 -15.95
C LEU A 59 5.77 7.84 -15.55
N ASN A 60 6.01 7.15 -14.44
CA ASN A 60 7.36 6.77 -14.01
C ASN A 60 8.01 5.76 -14.96
N LEU A 61 7.27 4.74 -15.38
CA LEU A 61 7.73 3.77 -16.37
C LEU A 61 8.08 4.45 -17.69
N MET A 62 7.17 5.26 -18.24
CA MET A 62 7.39 6.03 -19.46
C MET A 62 8.60 6.97 -19.34
N ARG A 63 8.79 7.59 -18.16
CA ARG A 63 9.94 8.45 -17.89
C ARG A 63 11.25 7.67 -17.93
N ILE A 64 11.30 6.47 -17.37
CA ILE A 64 12.50 5.62 -17.41
C ILE A 64 12.76 5.17 -18.85
N GLU A 65 11.77 4.63 -19.55
CA GLU A 65 11.88 4.20 -20.96
C GLU A 65 12.38 5.33 -21.87
N THR A 66 11.82 6.53 -21.70
CA THR A 66 12.26 7.71 -22.44
C THR A 66 13.71 8.04 -22.13
N LYS A 67 14.12 8.05 -20.86
CA LYS A 67 15.52 8.33 -20.50
C LYS A 67 16.49 7.27 -20.97
N LEU A 68 16.11 5.99 -20.98
CA LEU A 68 16.97 4.90 -21.48
C LEU A 68 17.32 5.07 -22.96
N THR A 69 16.43 5.71 -23.74
CA THR A 69 16.64 5.93 -25.19
C THR A 69 17.22 7.31 -25.51
N THR A 70 16.99 8.32 -24.67
CA THR A 70 17.35 9.72 -24.96
C THR A 70 18.56 10.23 -24.17
N ASP A 71 18.89 9.64 -23.03
CA ASP A 71 19.99 10.06 -22.16
C ASP A 71 20.99 8.92 -21.98
N LYS A 72 22.08 8.98 -22.75
CA LYS A 72 23.18 8.00 -22.68
C LYS A 72 23.78 7.90 -21.28
N SER A 73 23.90 9.02 -20.58
CA SER A 73 24.50 9.06 -19.25
C SER A 73 23.59 8.40 -18.22
N PHE A 74 22.28 8.61 -18.34
CA PHE A 74 21.29 7.89 -17.54
C PHE A 74 21.32 6.39 -17.85
N TYR A 75 21.35 6.00 -19.14
CA TYR A 75 21.43 4.60 -19.56
C TYR A 75 22.63 3.89 -18.91
N GLU A 76 23.83 4.47 -18.99
CA GLU A 76 25.04 3.88 -18.40
C GLU A 76 24.90 3.70 -16.88
N ARG A 77 24.36 4.70 -16.18
CA ARG A 77 24.09 4.60 -14.74
C ARG A 77 23.03 3.55 -14.43
N TRP A 78 21.95 3.51 -15.18
CA TRP A 78 20.86 2.57 -14.94
C TRP A 78 21.30 1.13 -15.20
N MET A 79 22.09 0.88 -16.26
CA MET A 79 22.70 -0.42 -16.51
C MET A 79 23.64 -0.85 -15.38
N SER A 80 24.42 0.09 -14.84
CA SER A 80 25.25 -0.15 -13.66
C SER A 80 24.41 -0.55 -12.45
N LEU A 81 23.30 0.15 -12.19
CA LEU A 81 22.37 -0.14 -11.09
C LEU A 81 21.80 -1.55 -11.19
N ILE A 82 21.19 -1.91 -12.33
CA ILE A 82 20.53 -3.23 -12.44
C ILE A 82 21.53 -4.39 -12.42
N THR A 83 22.77 -4.15 -12.87
CA THR A 83 23.85 -5.15 -12.79
C THR A 83 24.28 -5.34 -11.34
N LEU A 84 24.42 -4.24 -10.59
CA LEU A 84 24.72 -4.27 -9.16
C LEU A 84 23.63 -5.01 -8.39
N GLN A 85 22.36 -4.62 -8.57
CA GLN A 85 21.22 -5.26 -7.92
C GLN A 85 21.15 -6.76 -8.22
N ASN A 86 21.44 -7.19 -9.45
CA ASN A 86 21.48 -8.62 -9.80
C ASN A 86 22.61 -9.35 -9.07
N SER A 87 23.82 -8.77 -9.03
CA SER A 87 24.96 -9.36 -8.30
C SER A 87 24.67 -9.48 -6.80
N GLN A 88 24.11 -8.44 -6.21
CA GLN A 88 23.72 -8.41 -4.79
C GLN A 88 22.61 -9.41 -4.50
N LEU A 89 21.63 -9.54 -5.40
CA LEU A 89 20.56 -10.55 -5.27
C LEU A 89 21.13 -11.97 -5.30
N GLU A 90 22.09 -12.26 -6.18
CA GLU A 90 22.76 -13.57 -6.23
C GLU A 90 23.50 -13.87 -4.91
N GLU A 91 24.27 -12.92 -4.39
CA GLU A 91 24.97 -13.04 -3.09
C GLU A 91 23.97 -13.26 -1.95
N GLN A 92 22.98 -12.39 -1.83
CA GLN A 92 21.94 -12.43 -0.81
C GLN A 92 21.07 -13.69 -0.87
N SER A 93 20.85 -14.25 -2.06
CA SER A 93 20.12 -15.51 -2.21
C SER A 93 20.94 -16.71 -1.71
N ASN A 94 22.27 -16.62 -1.71
CA ASN A 94 23.14 -17.64 -1.15
C ASN A 94 23.30 -17.49 0.37
N ASP A 95 23.48 -16.25 0.85
CA ASP A 95 23.75 -15.97 2.26
C ASP A 95 22.47 -16.01 3.11
N TYR A 96 21.37 -15.49 2.58
CA TYR A 96 20.06 -15.41 3.23
C TYR A 96 18.96 -15.85 2.26
N PRO A 97 18.91 -17.15 1.91
CA PRO A 97 17.82 -17.69 1.12
C PRO A 97 16.49 -17.49 1.85
N LEU A 98 15.39 -17.32 1.11
CA LEU A 98 14.06 -17.14 1.69
C LEU A 98 13.16 -18.36 1.50
N ASP A 99 13.60 -19.35 0.73
CA ASP A 99 12.82 -20.54 0.37
C ASP A 99 12.52 -21.44 1.59
N TYR A 100 13.42 -21.53 2.57
CA TYR A 100 13.22 -22.35 3.77
C TYR A 100 12.22 -21.78 4.77
N ILE A 101 11.88 -20.49 4.69
CA ILE A 101 11.06 -19.79 5.71
C ILE A 101 9.67 -20.42 5.85
N LEU A 102 9.05 -20.78 4.72
CA LEU A 102 7.73 -21.41 4.74
C LEU A 102 7.79 -22.82 5.34
N GLU A 103 8.89 -23.55 5.15
CA GLU A 103 9.11 -24.87 5.76
C GLU A 103 9.31 -24.76 7.27
N ASP A 104 10.08 -23.79 7.73
CA ASP A 104 10.31 -23.55 9.16
C ASP A 104 9.05 -23.07 9.87
N ALA A 105 8.27 -22.19 9.24
CA ALA A 105 6.99 -21.75 9.77
C ALA A 105 6.02 -22.94 9.99
N ARG A 106 6.00 -23.93 9.08
CA ARG A 106 5.21 -25.17 9.26
C ARG A 106 5.61 -25.98 10.48
N LYS A 107 6.90 -25.98 10.86
CA LYS A 107 7.41 -26.74 12.03
C LYS A 107 6.94 -26.12 13.35
N CYS A 108 6.70 -24.81 13.39
CA CYS A 108 6.24 -24.10 14.59
C CYS A 108 4.73 -24.28 14.87
N TRP A 109 3.97 -24.95 13.98
CA TRP A 109 2.52 -25.07 14.09
C TRP A 109 2.04 -25.98 15.23
N ARG A 110 1.06 -25.48 16.01
CA ARG A 110 0.29 -26.27 16.97
C ARG A 110 -1.21 -25.94 16.83
N PRO A 111 -2.03 -26.87 16.31
CA PRO A 111 -3.47 -26.62 16.20
C PRO A 111 -4.08 -26.52 17.59
N LEU A 112 -4.88 -25.48 17.81
CA LEU A 112 -5.67 -25.26 19.02
C LEU A 112 -7.15 -25.15 18.64
N VAL A 113 -8.02 -25.66 19.51
CA VAL A 113 -9.36 -26.14 19.14
C VAL A 113 -10.44 -25.04 19.14
N LEU A 114 -10.19 -23.88 19.78
CA LEU A 114 -11.23 -22.87 19.98
C LEU A 114 -10.99 -21.64 19.10
N PRO A 115 -11.93 -21.28 18.20
CA PRO A 115 -11.86 -20.07 17.41
C PRO A 115 -11.77 -18.82 18.28
N ALA A 116 -11.02 -17.81 17.83
CA ALA A 116 -10.97 -16.52 18.51
C ALA A 116 -12.31 -15.78 18.40
N GLU A 117 -12.82 -15.31 19.55
CA GLU A 117 -13.99 -14.41 19.62
C GLU A 117 -13.57 -12.93 19.77
N ASP A 118 -12.27 -12.68 19.96
CA ASP A 118 -11.69 -11.36 20.26
C ASP A 118 -10.44 -11.14 19.40
N ALA A 119 -10.31 -9.95 18.81
CA ALA A 119 -9.14 -9.55 18.04
C ALA A 119 -7.82 -9.68 18.82
N ASN A 120 -7.84 -9.52 20.15
CA ASN A 120 -6.65 -9.68 21.00
C ASN A 120 -6.18 -11.13 21.15
N LEU A 121 -7.03 -12.09 20.78
CA LEU A 121 -6.76 -13.52 20.82
C LEU A 121 -6.66 -14.11 19.41
N LEU A 122 -6.66 -13.26 18.38
CA LEU A 122 -6.65 -13.69 16.99
C LEU A 122 -5.36 -14.45 16.68
N ARG A 123 -5.51 -15.63 16.09
CA ARG A 123 -4.40 -16.46 15.62
C ARG A 123 -4.45 -16.57 14.10
N PRO A 124 -3.34 -16.94 13.43
CA PRO A 124 -3.32 -17.09 11.99
C PRO A 124 -4.40 -18.04 11.43
N ASP A 125 -4.77 -19.11 12.15
CA ASP A 125 -5.81 -20.06 11.74
C ASP A 125 -7.24 -19.52 11.86
N ASP A 126 -7.46 -18.50 12.68
CA ASP A 126 -8.77 -17.85 12.81
C ASP A 126 -9.08 -16.96 11.58
N ILE A 127 -8.04 -16.48 10.90
CA ILE A 127 -8.15 -15.53 9.78
C ILE A 127 -8.69 -16.25 8.56
N SER A 128 -9.88 -15.84 8.10
CA SER A 128 -10.55 -16.41 6.93
C SER A 128 -10.30 -15.60 5.66
N VAL A 129 -10.06 -14.29 5.81
CA VAL A 129 -9.86 -13.37 4.69
C VAL A 129 -8.60 -12.53 4.90
N TYR A 130 -7.78 -12.44 3.86
CA TYR A 130 -6.59 -11.59 3.78
C TYR A 130 -6.75 -10.58 2.66
N ALA A 131 -6.36 -9.33 2.90
CA ALA A 131 -6.20 -8.31 1.87
C ALA A 131 -5.06 -7.36 2.23
N GLU A 132 -4.50 -6.71 1.21
CA GLU A 132 -3.48 -5.68 1.33
C GLU A 132 -3.73 -4.54 0.35
N MET A 133 -3.26 -3.34 0.67
CA MET A 133 -3.40 -2.15 -0.15
C MET A 133 -2.24 -1.17 0.05
N GLY A 134 -2.13 -0.23 -0.87
CA GLY A 134 -1.12 0.84 -0.88
C GLY A 134 0.16 0.46 -1.62
N HIS A 135 0.93 1.47 -1.99
CA HIS A 135 2.09 1.34 -2.87
C HIS A 135 3.15 0.33 -2.38
N LEU A 136 3.34 0.14 -1.08
CA LEU A 136 4.33 -0.82 -0.56
C LEU A 136 3.83 -2.28 -0.55
N SER A 137 2.60 -2.55 -0.97
CA SER A 137 2.05 -3.90 -1.13
C SER A 137 2.33 -4.52 -2.51
N ILE A 138 2.85 -3.73 -3.44
CA ILE A 138 3.23 -4.13 -4.80
C ILE A 138 4.74 -4.09 -4.99
N TYR A 139 5.24 -4.81 -6.01
CA TYR A 139 6.67 -4.88 -6.33
C TYR A 139 6.99 -4.69 -7.81
N CYS A 140 8.23 -4.26 -8.07
CA CYS A 140 8.83 -4.24 -9.40
C CYS A 140 9.41 -5.62 -9.77
N PRO A 141 9.07 -6.17 -10.95
CA PRO A 141 9.77 -7.32 -11.51
C PRO A 141 11.28 -7.04 -11.70
N SER A 142 12.12 -7.98 -11.31
CA SER A 142 13.59 -7.84 -11.32
C SER A 142 14.31 -8.78 -12.30
N ASN A 143 13.63 -9.26 -13.36
CA ASN A 143 14.26 -10.17 -14.32
C ASN A 143 15.40 -9.48 -15.08
N PHE A 144 16.64 -9.78 -14.69
CA PHE A 144 17.83 -9.13 -15.19
C PHE A 144 18.01 -9.26 -16.71
N THR A 145 17.64 -10.40 -17.30
CA THR A 145 17.76 -10.60 -18.76
C THR A 145 16.84 -9.66 -19.53
N LEU A 146 15.61 -9.46 -19.05
CA LEU A 146 14.66 -8.51 -19.65
C LEU A 146 15.12 -7.07 -19.46
N LEU A 147 15.50 -6.71 -18.23
CA LEU A 147 15.98 -5.36 -17.89
C LEU A 147 17.21 -4.97 -18.71
N LYS A 148 18.17 -5.88 -18.88
CA LYS A 148 19.38 -5.68 -19.68
C LYS A 148 19.07 -5.39 -21.16
N ASN A 149 17.96 -5.92 -21.67
CA ASN A 149 17.47 -5.69 -23.03
C ASN A 149 16.59 -4.43 -23.13
N GLY A 150 16.46 -3.65 -22.06
CA GLY A 150 15.62 -2.46 -22.00
C GLY A 150 14.12 -2.77 -21.94
N ILE A 151 13.75 -4.01 -21.59
CA ILE A 151 12.35 -4.42 -21.44
C ILE A 151 11.95 -4.22 -19.99
N LEU A 152 11.13 -3.19 -19.75
CA LEU A 152 10.60 -2.85 -18.43
C LEU A 152 9.15 -3.34 -18.29
N HIS A 153 8.79 -3.72 -17.07
CA HIS A 153 7.41 -4.07 -16.72
C HIS A 153 6.93 -3.17 -15.59
N PRO A 154 5.65 -2.76 -15.58
CA PRO A 154 5.09 -1.94 -14.50
C PRO A 154 5.34 -2.56 -13.13
N CYS A 155 5.56 -1.70 -12.13
CA CYS A 155 5.86 -2.10 -10.75
C CYS A 155 4.62 -2.42 -9.91
N THR A 156 3.70 -3.16 -10.53
CA THR A 156 2.31 -3.30 -10.09
C THR A 156 1.97 -4.75 -9.74
N ARG A 157 3.00 -5.57 -9.55
CA ARG A 157 2.85 -6.99 -9.22
C ARG A 157 2.46 -7.13 -7.77
N LYS A 158 1.50 -8.02 -7.51
CA LYS A 158 0.92 -8.26 -6.19
C LYS A 158 1.76 -9.27 -5.42
N SER A 159 1.79 -9.18 -4.09
CA SER A 159 2.54 -10.15 -3.28
C SER A 159 2.07 -11.61 -3.48
N SER A 160 0.80 -11.80 -3.84
CA SER A 160 0.23 -13.12 -4.15
C SER A 160 0.85 -13.79 -5.38
N THR A 161 1.52 -13.03 -6.27
CA THR A 161 2.10 -13.55 -7.53
C THR A 161 3.56 -13.95 -7.46
N THR A 162 4.27 -13.60 -6.38
CA THR A 162 5.67 -14.03 -6.18
C THR A 162 5.73 -15.46 -5.62
N GLU A 163 6.83 -16.18 -5.84
CA GLU A 163 7.08 -17.47 -5.18
C GLU A 163 7.73 -17.31 -3.79
N LEU A 164 8.25 -16.11 -3.46
CA LEU A 164 8.88 -15.84 -2.17
C LEU A 164 7.85 -15.80 -1.03
N PRO A 165 8.29 -15.98 0.23
CA PRO A 165 7.42 -15.88 1.39
C PRO A 165 6.73 -14.51 1.47
N THR A 166 5.42 -14.55 1.63
CA THR A 166 4.56 -13.36 1.79
C THR A 166 3.54 -13.65 2.90
N LEU A 167 2.92 -12.60 3.47
CA LEU A 167 1.96 -12.75 4.56
C LEU A 167 0.80 -13.69 4.21
N ASP A 168 0.26 -13.64 2.99
CA ASP A 168 -0.79 -14.56 2.56
C ASP A 168 -0.32 -16.03 2.58
N LYS A 169 0.92 -16.30 2.11
CA LYS A 169 1.51 -17.65 2.14
C LYS A 169 1.82 -18.11 3.56
N LEU A 170 2.25 -17.20 4.44
CA LEU A 170 2.49 -17.48 5.85
C LEU A 170 1.18 -17.81 6.58
N ILE A 171 0.11 -17.07 6.33
CA ILE A 171 -1.21 -17.36 6.92
C ILE A 171 -1.79 -18.67 6.34
N LYS A 172 -1.60 -18.94 5.04
CA LYS A 172 -2.03 -20.19 4.39
C LYS A 172 -1.42 -21.45 4.98
N ILE A 173 -0.26 -21.36 5.65
CA ILE A 173 0.30 -22.50 6.41
C ILE A 173 -0.64 -22.94 7.53
N TYR A 174 -1.39 -22.00 8.11
CA TYR A 174 -2.26 -22.21 9.26
C TYR A 174 -3.74 -22.33 8.89
N ASN A 175 -4.14 -21.67 7.80
CA ASN A 175 -5.46 -21.81 7.20
C ASN A 175 -5.35 -22.01 5.68
N GLU A 176 -5.37 -23.25 5.22
CA GLU A 176 -5.31 -23.61 3.80
C GLU A 176 -6.49 -23.04 2.98
N ASN A 177 -7.61 -22.73 3.64
CA ASN A 177 -8.82 -22.16 3.02
C ASN A 177 -8.83 -20.62 3.04
N LEU A 178 -7.69 -19.98 3.32
CA LEU A 178 -7.60 -18.51 3.34
C LEU A 178 -8.04 -17.91 2.00
N THR A 179 -9.05 -17.04 2.05
CA THR A 179 -9.45 -16.23 0.91
C THR A 179 -8.52 -15.01 0.82
N VAL A 180 -7.80 -14.90 -0.29
CA VAL A 180 -6.98 -13.71 -0.61
C VAL A 180 -7.76 -12.80 -1.54
N ILE A 181 -7.96 -11.56 -1.12
CA ILE A 181 -8.64 -10.51 -1.90
C ILE A 181 -7.61 -9.46 -2.26
N ASP A 182 -7.34 -9.38 -3.55
CA ASP A 182 -6.45 -8.37 -4.10
C ASP A 182 -7.27 -7.16 -4.59
N SER A 183 -6.80 -5.93 -4.29
CA SER A 183 -7.29 -4.76 -5.01
C SER A 183 -6.76 -4.78 -6.46
N ASN A 184 -7.62 -4.47 -7.42
CA ASN A 184 -7.20 -4.16 -8.80
C ASN A 184 -7.03 -2.65 -9.03
N GLU A 185 -7.42 -1.84 -8.05
CA GLU A 185 -7.46 -0.38 -8.11
C GLU A 185 -6.20 0.24 -7.50
N TRP A 186 -5.03 -0.36 -7.72
CA TRP A 186 -3.75 0.10 -7.13
C TRP A 186 -3.34 1.50 -7.58
N ASN A 187 -3.90 1.98 -8.70
CA ASN A 187 -3.77 3.34 -9.21
C ASN A 187 -4.72 4.35 -8.55
N ASP A 188 -5.71 3.88 -7.79
CA ASP A 188 -6.65 4.75 -7.10
C ASP A 188 -6.18 5.06 -5.68
N SER A 189 -6.83 6.05 -5.05
CA SER A 189 -6.55 6.39 -3.65
C SER A 189 -6.76 5.19 -2.72
N LEU A 190 -6.08 5.21 -1.57
CA LEU A 190 -6.22 4.16 -0.55
C LEU A 190 -7.68 3.93 -0.14
N ILE A 191 -8.50 4.98 -0.12
CA ILE A 191 -9.93 4.89 0.20
C ILE A 191 -10.68 4.08 -0.87
N GLU A 192 -10.42 4.30 -2.16
CA GLU A 192 -11.05 3.52 -3.23
C GLU A 192 -10.57 2.07 -3.23
N GLN A 193 -9.29 1.82 -2.97
CA GLN A 193 -8.77 0.46 -2.76
C GLN A 193 -9.50 -0.23 -1.60
N ALA A 194 -9.70 0.45 -0.47
CA ALA A 194 -10.46 -0.07 0.67
C ALA A 194 -11.93 -0.34 0.33
N ARG A 195 -12.57 0.52 -0.46
CA ARG A 195 -13.96 0.31 -0.94
C ARG A 195 -14.06 -0.91 -1.84
N SER A 196 -13.11 -1.08 -2.76
CA SER A 196 -13.03 -2.24 -3.65
C SER A 196 -12.87 -3.55 -2.87
N ILE A 197 -11.88 -3.60 -1.95
CA ILE A 197 -11.66 -4.75 -1.06
C ILE A 197 -12.90 -5.04 -0.22
N ALA A 198 -13.49 -4.02 0.40
CA ALA A 198 -14.69 -4.20 1.22
C ALA A 198 -15.90 -4.68 0.41
N SER A 199 -16.03 -4.23 -0.84
CA SER A 199 -17.06 -4.72 -1.76
C SER A 199 -16.89 -6.22 -2.01
N SER A 200 -15.69 -6.66 -2.37
CA SER A 200 -15.38 -8.09 -2.60
C SER A 200 -15.59 -8.94 -1.34
N ILE A 201 -15.24 -8.43 -0.15
CA ILE A 201 -15.49 -9.12 1.12
C ILE A 201 -16.99 -9.31 1.37
N ARG A 202 -17.80 -8.31 1.03
CA ARG A 202 -19.25 -8.32 1.28
C ARG A 202 -20.04 -9.21 0.32
N GLU A 203 -19.41 -9.73 -0.72
CA GLU A 203 -20.02 -10.75 -1.59
C GLU A 203 -20.26 -12.08 -0.85
N TYR A 204 -19.51 -12.34 0.22
CA TYR A 204 -19.70 -13.50 1.08
C TYR A 204 -20.86 -13.26 2.05
N SER A 205 -21.90 -14.09 2.02
CA SER A 205 -23.12 -13.90 2.83
C SER A 205 -22.86 -13.88 4.35
N ASN A 206 -21.85 -14.61 4.82
CA ASN A 206 -21.43 -14.70 6.22
C ASN A 206 -20.22 -13.80 6.55
N TYR A 207 -19.91 -12.79 5.74
CA TYR A 207 -18.69 -12.00 5.93
C TYR A 207 -18.56 -11.41 7.34
N ASN A 208 -19.66 -10.99 7.99
CA ASN A 208 -19.63 -10.45 9.35
C ASN A 208 -19.15 -11.45 10.43
N GLU A 209 -19.18 -12.75 10.14
CA GLU A 209 -18.76 -13.82 11.05
C GLU A 209 -17.33 -14.31 10.77
N MET A 210 -16.73 -13.88 9.65
CA MET A 210 -15.37 -14.26 9.27
C MET A 210 -14.35 -13.26 9.80
N TRP A 211 -13.27 -13.72 10.41
CA TRP A 211 -12.14 -12.84 10.70
C TRP A 211 -11.42 -12.44 9.41
N LYS A 212 -11.21 -11.13 9.28
CA LYS A 212 -10.49 -10.50 8.17
C LYS A 212 -9.24 -9.84 8.74
N ILE A 213 -8.12 -10.02 8.05
CA ILE A 213 -6.95 -9.19 8.25
C ILE A 213 -6.71 -8.33 7.00
N ILE A 214 -6.53 -7.04 7.20
CA ILE A 214 -6.33 -6.07 6.11
C ILE A 214 -5.07 -5.26 6.40
N PHE A 215 -4.10 -5.31 5.49
CA PHE A 215 -2.85 -4.57 5.61
C PHE A 215 -2.88 -3.27 4.80
N ILE A 216 -2.55 -2.14 5.44
CA ILE A 216 -2.36 -0.84 4.78
C ILE A 216 -0.85 -0.56 4.74
N MET A 217 -0.25 -0.76 3.57
CA MET A 217 1.18 -0.59 3.34
C MET A 217 1.41 0.63 2.45
N ALA A 218 1.11 1.81 2.99
CA ALA A 218 1.19 3.08 2.26
C ALA A 218 2.58 3.71 2.34
N SER A 219 3.06 4.28 1.24
CA SER A 219 4.23 5.14 1.15
C SER A 219 3.82 6.60 0.95
N VAL A 220 4.81 7.49 0.87
CA VAL A 220 4.57 8.91 0.53
C VAL A 220 3.90 9.13 -0.84
N GLN A 221 3.87 8.11 -1.70
CA GLN A 221 3.22 8.14 -3.01
C GLN A 221 1.71 7.94 -2.92
N ASP A 222 1.22 7.37 -1.82
CA ASP A 222 -0.22 7.21 -1.60
C ASP A 222 -0.88 8.50 -1.07
N GLY A 223 -0.10 9.57 -0.88
CA GLY A 223 -0.60 10.89 -0.49
C GLY A 223 -0.45 11.91 -1.61
N GLU A 224 -1.21 12.99 -1.55
CA GLU A 224 -1.22 14.06 -2.58
C GLU A 224 0.02 14.99 -2.52
N GLY A 225 0.93 14.78 -1.57
CA GLY A 225 2.10 15.64 -1.39
C GLY A 225 1.72 17.06 -0.95
N SER A 226 0.72 17.19 -0.07
CA SER A 226 0.23 18.45 0.48
C SER A 226 0.05 18.38 2.00
N GLU A 227 -0.15 19.52 2.67
CA GLU A 227 -0.38 19.57 4.13
C GLU A 227 -1.59 18.74 4.58
N THR A 228 -2.64 18.71 3.75
CA THR A 228 -3.88 17.99 4.03
C THR A 228 -3.87 16.57 3.46
N GLY A 229 -3.17 16.33 2.34
CA GLY A 229 -3.03 15.02 1.70
C GLY A 229 -1.71 14.33 2.08
N GLN A 230 -1.38 14.30 3.37
CA GLN A 230 -0.22 13.52 3.85
C GLN A 230 -0.61 12.05 3.92
N VAL A 231 0.34 11.14 3.64
CA VAL A 231 0.12 9.68 3.74
C VAL A 231 -0.49 9.26 5.08
N ALA A 232 -0.10 9.89 6.19
CA ALA A 232 -0.65 9.58 7.51
C ALA A 232 -2.16 9.90 7.61
N VAL A 233 -2.59 10.98 6.96
CA VAL A 233 -4.01 11.39 6.89
C VAL A 233 -4.79 10.40 6.04
N GLU A 234 -4.27 10.07 4.84
CA GLU A 234 -4.87 9.08 3.94
C GLU A 234 -5.05 7.72 4.63
N VAL A 235 -4.05 7.27 5.38
CA VAL A 235 -4.14 6.04 6.18
C VAL A 235 -5.24 6.12 7.24
N LEU A 236 -5.37 7.24 7.95
CA LEU A 236 -6.42 7.42 8.96
C LEU A 236 -7.82 7.41 8.32
N GLU A 237 -8.02 8.11 7.21
CA GLU A 237 -9.29 8.14 6.48
C GLU A 237 -9.64 6.76 5.93
N THR A 238 -8.65 6.03 5.44
CA THR A 238 -8.80 4.64 4.98
C THR A 238 -9.22 3.71 6.12
N ILE A 239 -8.61 3.83 7.31
CA ILE A 239 -9.01 3.08 8.50
C ILE A 239 -10.47 3.38 8.88
N GLN A 240 -10.87 4.65 8.84
CA GLN A 240 -12.25 5.07 9.13
C GLN A 240 -13.24 4.47 8.12
N GLU A 241 -12.87 4.44 6.84
CA GLU A 241 -13.70 3.87 5.78
C GLU A 241 -13.83 2.35 5.92
N ILE A 242 -12.73 1.64 6.21
CA ILE A 242 -12.76 0.20 6.50
C ILE A 242 -13.66 -0.07 7.72
N HIS A 243 -13.55 0.72 8.79
CA HIS A 243 -14.41 0.57 9.97
C HIS A 243 -15.89 0.76 9.62
N ARG A 244 -16.21 1.74 8.77
CA ARG A 244 -17.57 1.99 8.31
C ARG A 244 -18.14 0.83 7.47
N LEU A 245 -17.31 0.23 6.63
CA LEU A 245 -17.72 -0.81 5.67
C LEU A 245 -17.67 -2.24 6.26
N LEU A 246 -16.72 -2.52 7.15
CA LEU A 246 -16.41 -3.83 7.72
C LEU A 246 -16.23 -3.75 9.26
N PRO A 247 -17.26 -3.36 10.03
CA PRO A 247 -17.15 -3.11 11.47
C PRO A 247 -17.01 -4.37 12.34
N HIS A 248 -17.13 -5.57 11.75
CA HIS A 248 -17.18 -6.84 12.48
C HIS A 248 -16.09 -7.80 12.04
N ARG A 249 -15.41 -8.37 13.04
CA ARG A 249 -14.31 -9.33 12.91
C ARG A 249 -13.26 -8.86 11.91
N THR A 250 -12.79 -7.64 12.11
CA THR A 250 -11.78 -7.03 11.23
C THR A 250 -10.59 -6.59 12.05
N PHE A 251 -9.41 -7.06 11.64
CA PHE A 251 -8.13 -6.65 12.17
C PHE A 251 -7.37 -5.90 11.08
N VAL A 252 -7.08 -4.62 11.31
CA VAL A 252 -6.34 -3.80 10.35
C VAL A 252 -4.92 -3.61 10.86
N VAL A 253 -3.94 -3.79 10.00
CA VAL A 253 -2.54 -3.51 10.31
C VAL A 253 -2.04 -2.45 9.34
N ALA A 254 -1.67 -1.29 9.85
CA ALA A 254 -1.12 -0.20 9.05
C ALA A 254 0.37 -0.03 9.34
N LEU A 255 1.17 0.30 8.32
CA LEU A 255 2.57 0.63 8.51
C LEU A 255 2.73 2.13 8.71
N ARG A 256 3.47 2.52 9.75
CA ARG A 256 4.00 3.88 9.83
C ARG A 256 5.18 4.01 8.90
N THR A 257 5.07 4.94 7.95
CA THR A 257 6.08 5.20 6.91
C THR A 257 6.62 6.62 6.97
N SER A 258 6.83 7.12 8.19
CA SER A 258 7.36 8.48 8.43
C SER A 258 8.84 8.63 8.07
N GLY A 259 9.60 7.54 8.04
CA GLY A 259 11.02 7.54 7.73
C GLY A 259 11.30 7.41 6.23
N ASN A 260 12.44 7.96 5.80
CA ASN A 260 12.88 7.86 4.40
C ASN A 260 14.26 7.19 4.24
N GLY A 261 14.77 6.53 5.28
CA GLY A 261 16.17 6.08 5.32
C GLY A 261 16.52 5.07 4.22
N ILE A 262 15.65 4.09 3.90
CA ILE A 262 15.85 3.17 2.75
C ILE A 262 16.14 3.93 1.45
N TRP A 263 15.26 4.88 1.09
CA TRP A 263 15.39 5.65 -0.15
C TRP A 263 16.54 6.67 -0.09
N ARG A 264 16.86 7.19 1.10
CA ARG A 264 18.03 8.04 1.33
C ARG A 264 19.32 7.25 1.10
N ASP A 265 19.42 6.06 1.66
CA ASP A 265 20.59 5.19 1.55
C ASP A 265 20.78 4.77 0.08
N ALA A 266 19.69 4.43 -0.62
CA ALA A 266 19.73 4.17 -2.06
C ALA A 266 20.23 5.39 -2.88
N SER A 267 19.71 6.58 -2.57
CA SER A 267 20.12 7.85 -3.22
C SER A 267 21.58 8.23 -2.96
N HIS A 268 22.12 7.84 -1.80
CA HIS A 268 23.53 8.03 -1.47
C HIS A 268 24.42 7.00 -2.16
N THR A 269 23.97 5.74 -2.20
CA THR A 269 24.73 4.61 -2.74
C THR A 269 24.85 4.67 -4.26
N HIS A 270 23.76 4.98 -4.98
CA HIS A 270 23.76 4.92 -6.43
C HIS A 270 23.13 6.14 -7.10
N GLN A 271 23.82 6.72 -8.08
CA GLN A 271 23.38 7.94 -8.75
C GLN A 271 22.09 7.74 -9.57
N ALA A 272 21.88 6.57 -10.18
CA ALA A 272 20.61 6.26 -10.83
C ALA A 272 19.42 6.36 -9.86
N CYS A 273 19.53 5.80 -8.64
CA CYS A 273 18.50 5.93 -7.62
C CYS A 273 18.28 7.38 -7.21
N ARG A 274 19.35 8.18 -7.05
CA ARG A 274 19.24 9.61 -6.76
C ARG A 274 18.45 10.37 -7.84
N ASP A 275 18.71 10.06 -9.11
CA ASP A 275 18.01 10.68 -10.24
C ASP A 275 16.53 10.28 -10.27
N GLN A 276 16.24 9.00 -10.00
CA GLN A 276 14.88 8.46 -9.97
C GLN A 276 14.06 9.01 -8.81
N LEU A 277 14.60 8.97 -7.60
CA LEU A 277 13.91 9.39 -6.37
C LEU A 277 13.76 10.90 -6.24
N SER A 278 14.40 11.69 -7.11
CA SER A 278 14.33 13.15 -7.05
C SER A 278 12.90 13.72 -7.19
N VAL A 279 12.00 12.99 -7.88
CA VAL A 279 10.60 13.40 -8.09
C VAL A 279 9.78 13.38 -6.80
N TYR A 280 10.10 12.48 -5.86
CA TYR A 280 9.38 12.32 -4.59
C TYR A 280 9.86 13.25 -3.48
N LYS A 281 10.85 14.10 -3.74
CA LYS A 281 11.34 15.08 -2.74
C LYS A 281 10.25 16.05 -2.27
N GLY A 282 9.24 16.31 -3.10
CA GLY A 282 8.08 17.11 -2.73
C GLY A 282 7.24 16.41 -1.67
N HIS A 283 6.80 15.18 -1.97
CA HIS A 283 6.03 14.32 -1.07
C HIS A 283 6.71 14.13 0.30
N GLN A 284 8.03 13.95 0.32
CA GLN A 284 8.79 13.81 1.56
C GLN A 284 8.71 15.03 2.50
N ARG A 285 8.43 16.24 1.98
CA ARG A 285 8.22 17.42 2.82
C ARG A 285 6.92 17.36 3.61
N TYR A 286 5.96 16.57 3.12
CA TYR A 286 4.61 16.42 3.66
C TYR A 286 4.42 15.02 4.28
N ASN A 287 5.44 14.52 4.97
CA ASN A 287 5.40 13.25 5.70
C ASN A 287 5.92 13.44 7.12
N HIS A 288 5.20 14.25 7.91
CA HIS A 288 5.68 14.67 9.22
C HIS A 288 5.48 13.59 10.29
N GLU A 289 6.52 13.32 11.08
CA GLU A 289 6.43 12.42 12.23
C GLU A 289 5.35 12.81 13.23
N SER A 290 5.16 14.12 13.45
CA SER A 290 4.14 14.65 14.37
C SER A 290 2.71 14.36 13.91
N VAL A 291 2.47 14.20 12.62
CA VAL A 291 1.16 13.82 12.08
C VAL A 291 0.94 12.33 12.30
N TRP A 292 1.95 11.50 12.02
CA TRP A 292 1.91 10.07 12.36
C TRP A 292 1.67 9.82 13.85
N GLU A 293 2.32 10.56 14.74
CA GLU A 293 2.09 10.46 16.20
C GLU A 293 0.65 10.82 16.59
N GLN A 294 0.02 11.77 15.90
CA GLN A 294 -1.38 12.12 16.13
C GLN A 294 -2.30 11.01 15.62
N VAL A 295 -2.04 10.46 14.44
CA VAL A 295 -2.79 9.34 13.87
C VAL A 295 -2.71 8.11 14.78
N GLU A 296 -1.51 7.74 15.25
CA GLU A 296 -1.31 6.66 16.21
C GLU A 296 -2.14 6.85 17.49
N LYS A 297 -2.17 8.07 18.03
CA LYS A 297 -3.00 8.40 19.19
C LYS A 297 -4.49 8.27 18.86
N ILE A 298 -4.96 8.82 17.75
CA ILE A 298 -6.36 8.73 17.34
C ILE A 298 -6.77 7.26 17.20
N VAL A 299 -5.93 6.47 16.53
CA VAL A 299 -6.19 5.05 16.28
C VAL A 299 -6.23 4.25 17.58
N GLY A 300 -5.23 4.43 18.46
CA GLY A 300 -5.18 3.75 19.75
C GLY A 300 -6.37 4.05 20.67
N HIS A 301 -6.97 5.24 20.58
CA HIS A 301 -8.15 5.58 21.40
C HIS A 301 -9.47 5.11 20.78
N ASN A 302 -9.59 5.07 19.45
CA ASN A 302 -10.87 4.88 18.78
C ASN A 302 -11.07 3.48 18.19
N PHE A 303 -10.00 2.79 17.76
CA PHE A 303 -10.07 1.53 17.01
C PHE A 303 -9.38 0.37 17.72
N GLN A 304 -9.62 0.23 19.02
CA GLN A 304 -9.12 -0.84 19.87
C GLN A 304 -10.30 -1.54 20.55
N LYS A 305 -11.08 -2.31 19.76
CA LYS A 305 -12.33 -2.96 20.19
C LYS A 305 -12.27 -4.45 19.91
N HIS A 306 -12.92 -5.26 20.75
CA HIS A 306 -12.94 -6.73 20.62
C HIS A 306 -13.28 -7.25 19.21
N ASN A 307 -14.12 -6.54 18.46
CA ASN A 307 -14.62 -6.95 17.15
C ASN A 307 -14.05 -6.12 15.97
N PHE A 308 -13.26 -5.08 16.27
CA PHE A 308 -12.57 -4.25 15.28
C PHE A 308 -11.34 -3.62 15.94
N THR A 309 -10.16 -4.03 15.52
CA THR A 309 -8.90 -3.51 16.06
C THR A 309 -7.97 -3.08 14.93
N VAL A 310 -7.24 -1.99 15.18
CA VAL A 310 -6.23 -1.45 14.26
C VAL A 310 -4.90 -1.35 14.99
N GLU A 311 -3.85 -1.95 14.43
CA GLU A 311 -2.47 -1.79 14.90
C GLU A 311 -1.65 -0.98 13.89
N ILE A 312 -0.90 0.01 14.37
CA ILE A 312 0.10 0.73 13.56
C ILE A 312 1.49 0.24 13.94
N LEU A 313 2.22 -0.32 12.96
CA LEU A 313 3.57 -0.84 13.15
C LEU A 313 4.63 0.20 12.77
N PRO A 314 5.60 0.52 13.64
CA PRO A 314 6.63 1.53 13.38
C PRO A 314 7.80 1.01 12.50
N LEU A 315 7.53 0.05 11.61
CA LEU A 315 8.56 -0.65 10.82
C LEU A 315 9.38 0.28 9.92
N LEU A 316 8.76 1.34 9.41
CA LEU A 316 9.40 2.31 8.53
C LEU A 316 9.45 3.70 9.19
N LYS A 317 9.59 3.75 10.52
CA LYS A 317 9.91 5.00 11.23
C LYS A 317 11.37 5.42 11.03
N ASP A 318 12.30 4.49 11.25
CA ASP A 318 13.74 4.70 11.09
C ASP A 318 14.38 3.61 10.21
N PRO A 319 13.85 3.37 8.99
CA PRO A 319 14.28 2.24 8.19
C PRO A 319 15.63 2.54 7.52
N ALA A 320 16.46 1.52 7.32
CA ALA A 320 17.72 1.61 6.60
C ALA A 320 17.89 0.39 5.70
N LEU A 321 18.63 0.54 4.60
CA LEU A 321 19.04 -0.62 3.83
C LEU A 321 20.12 -1.40 4.60
N GLY A 322 20.12 -2.72 4.41
CA GLY A 322 21.19 -3.58 4.94
C GLY A 322 22.52 -3.27 4.25
N ASN A 323 23.61 -3.68 4.89
CA ASN A 323 24.94 -3.60 4.30
C ASN A 323 25.41 -5.00 3.89
N LEU A 324 25.98 -5.10 2.70
CA LEU A 324 26.93 -6.13 2.30
C LEU A 324 28.32 -5.74 2.80
N PRO A 325 29.31 -6.66 2.80
CA PRO A 325 30.65 -6.38 3.33
C PRO A 325 31.30 -5.10 2.80
N ASP A 326 31.06 -4.76 1.53
CA ASP A 326 31.72 -3.63 0.85
C ASP A 326 30.76 -2.48 0.47
N GLU A 327 29.44 -2.63 0.60
CA GLU A 327 28.46 -1.64 0.12
C GLU A 327 27.05 -1.83 0.70
N THR A 328 26.18 -0.84 0.50
CA THR A 328 24.74 -0.94 0.82
C THR A 328 24.04 -1.92 -0.13
N ASP A 329 23.21 -2.81 0.40
CA ASP A 329 22.40 -3.74 -0.39
C ASP A 329 21.21 -3.02 -1.05
N LEU A 330 21.22 -2.93 -2.38
CA LEU A 330 20.16 -2.35 -3.20
C LEU A 330 19.24 -3.42 -3.79
N SER A 331 19.50 -4.71 -3.58
CA SER A 331 18.66 -5.82 -4.04
C SER A 331 17.23 -5.80 -3.49
N PRO A 332 16.92 -5.20 -2.31
CA PRO A 332 15.53 -5.03 -1.87
C PRO A 332 14.71 -4.03 -2.70
N LEU A 333 15.34 -3.20 -3.52
CA LEU A 333 14.63 -2.18 -4.32
C LEU A 333 14.44 -2.61 -5.77
N GLY A 334 13.36 -2.12 -6.38
CA GLY A 334 13.10 -2.26 -7.80
C GLY A 334 14.10 -1.50 -8.66
N TYR A 335 13.99 -1.68 -9.98
CA TYR A 335 14.85 -0.99 -10.95
C TYR A 335 14.61 0.53 -11.02
N ASP A 336 13.52 1.01 -10.42
CA ASP A 336 13.16 2.42 -10.28
C ASP A 336 13.63 3.04 -8.95
N CYS A 337 14.15 2.20 -8.05
CA CYS A 337 14.54 2.51 -6.67
C CYS A 337 13.41 3.05 -5.77
N ALA A 338 12.17 3.14 -6.25
CA ALA A 338 11.03 3.68 -5.51
C ALA A 338 10.20 2.57 -4.88
N HIS A 339 9.92 1.52 -5.65
CA HIS A 339 9.23 0.33 -5.18
C HIS A 339 10.21 -0.70 -4.62
N PHE A 340 9.67 -1.66 -3.88
CA PHE A 340 10.41 -2.86 -3.53
C PHE A 340 10.60 -3.78 -4.74
N SER A 341 11.69 -4.54 -4.74
CA SER A 341 11.81 -5.75 -5.56
C SER A 341 10.96 -6.87 -4.97
N GLU A 342 10.85 -7.97 -5.70
CA GLU A 342 10.24 -9.20 -5.18
C GLU A 342 10.83 -9.63 -3.82
N ARG A 343 12.17 -9.57 -3.70
CA ARG A 343 12.88 -9.86 -2.44
C ARG A 343 12.57 -8.83 -1.37
N GLY A 344 12.57 -7.54 -1.70
CA GLY A 344 12.28 -6.47 -0.74
C GLY A 344 10.88 -6.57 -0.15
N LEU A 345 9.88 -6.86 -0.99
CA LEU A 345 8.50 -7.06 -0.55
C LEU A 345 8.39 -8.26 0.38
N SER A 346 9.05 -9.38 0.04
CA SER A 346 9.12 -10.55 0.92
C SER A 346 9.75 -10.21 2.28
N LEU A 347 10.90 -9.51 2.30
CA LEU A 347 11.55 -9.08 3.54
C LEU A 347 10.66 -8.16 4.38
N LEU A 348 9.92 -7.23 3.76
CA LEU A 348 8.93 -6.41 4.45
C LEU A 348 7.83 -7.28 5.08
N HIS A 349 7.29 -8.25 4.32
CA HIS A 349 6.26 -9.17 4.81
C HIS A 349 6.76 -10.00 5.99
N LEU A 350 8.01 -10.46 5.97
CA LEU A 350 8.62 -11.15 7.11
C LEU A 350 8.77 -10.23 8.34
N ALA A 351 9.17 -8.97 8.14
CA ALA A 351 9.27 -8.00 9.23
C ALA A 351 7.90 -7.68 9.86
N ILE A 352 6.85 -7.59 9.03
CA ILE A 352 5.46 -7.46 9.49
C ILE A 352 5.05 -8.68 10.29
N TRP A 353 5.28 -9.87 9.75
CA TRP A 353 4.97 -11.15 10.40
C TRP A 353 5.61 -11.25 11.79
N ASN A 354 6.90 -10.95 11.90
CA ASN A 354 7.60 -10.95 13.18
C ASN A 354 7.04 -9.89 14.14
N SER A 355 6.66 -8.72 13.63
CA SER A 355 6.11 -7.63 14.44
C SER A 355 4.72 -7.91 14.99
N ILE A 356 3.84 -8.57 14.21
CA ILE A 356 2.49 -8.92 14.67
C ILE A 356 2.50 -10.09 15.66
N LEU A 357 3.51 -10.97 15.58
CA LEU A 357 3.68 -12.08 16.52
C LEU A 357 4.45 -11.70 17.80
N THR A 358 5.23 -10.63 17.78
CA THR A 358 5.94 -10.15 18.97
C THR A 358 4.97 -9.43 19.92
N ARG A 359 4.99 -9.77 21.22
CA ARG A 359 4.06 -9.23 22.23
C ARG A 359 4.21 -7.71 22.36
N SER A 360 3.09 -7.01 22.56
CA SER A 360 2.99 -5.54 22.39
C SER A 360 3.96 -4.68 23.22
N ARG A 361 4.46 -5.17 24.36
CA ARG A 361 5.41 -4.46 25.24
C ARG A 361 6.87 -4.56 24.80
N GLU A 362 7.21 -5.46 23.88
CA GLU A 362 8.58 -5.73 23.42
C GLU A 362 8.83 -5.25 21.98
N ARG A 363 7.87 -4.55 21.36
CA ARG A 363 7.96 -3.94 20.02
C ARG A 363 8.91 -2.72 19.97
N TYR A 364 10.12 -2.85 20.51
CA TYR A 364 11.18 -1.84 20.44
C TYR A 364 12.30 -2.30 19.48
N PHE A 365 12.40 -1.59 18.35
CA PHE A 365 13.61 -1.26 17.56
C PHE A 365 14.67 -2.35 17.28
N SER A 366 14.31 -3.55 16.86
CA SER A 366 15.31 -4.41 16.18
C SER A 366 14.71 -5.28 15.07
N PHE A 367 15.39 -5.28 13.94
CA PHE A 367 15.16 -6.18 12.81
C PHE A 367 15.79 -7.53 13.20
N ASN A 368 15.08 -8.31 14.02
CA ASN A 368 15.55 -9.65 14.40
C ASN A 368 14.83 -10.72 13.56
N LEU A 369 15.62 -11.60 12.95
CA LEU A 369 15.18 -12.69 12.06
C LEU A 369 15.00 -14.01 12.81
N ASP A 370 14.98 -13.98 14.15
CA ASP A 370 14.65 -15.16 14.95
C ASP A 370 13.16 -15.51 14.77
N PHE A 371 12.89 -16.41 13.82
CA PHE A 371 11.60 -17.06 13.68
C PHE A 371 11.39 -17.99 14.88
N CYS A 372 10.16 -17.98 15.42
CA CYS A 372 9.68 -18.73 16.59
C CYS A 372 9.93 -18.01 17.96
N LEU A 373 9.33 -16.82 18.15
CA LEU A 373 8.95 -16.33 19.49
C LEU A 373 7.59 -16.94 19.86
N ILE A 374 7.58 -17.90 20.79
CA ILE A 374 6.39 -18.29 21.58
C ILE A 374 6.55 -17.71 22.99
#